data_AF-A0A520VH29-F1
#
_entry.id   AF-A0A520VH29-F1
#
_cell.length_a   1.000
_cell.length_b   1.000
_cell.length_c   1.000
_cell.angle_alpha   90.00
_cell.angle_beta   90.00
_cell.angle_gamma   90.00
#
_symmetry.space_group_name_H-M   'P 1'
#
loop_
_entity.id
_entity.type
_entity.pdbx_description
1 polymer ?
#
loop_
_entity_poly.entity_id
_entity_poly.type
_entity_poly.pdbx_seq_one_letter_code
_entity_poly.pdbx_strand_id
1 'polypeptide(L)'
;MESKLLIKKISNQHVLKNILGLSLFFIGYMTNAQVISSIDTNQIRVGEEIIYSIQVETDSTDLVLFPEGQSFNPMEVIVSYEPDTTRYQDKIKLIKKYGLTQFDSGNYTLPSQRIVINNEPFNTDSVQVQVANVVVDTTQQKMFHIKPAFKVEAQDFDFYSAFQWILSILVFLVLGLFFYLKRKKRKREETQQQLPPYEEAIKALQELDHSFFLKNNNSKRYYTSLTEILKTYIGREVDDSALESTSKELIERLTLHKDSGNYDFDNATIKKIDKILTRADLIKFAKMKEQEGQAKVDRAVVEDIINETKEIIPEPTEEELLQNQLYLEKLRKKELKNKRIKIAVGSVATIVVAVLIFGSIKGFDELKDKTLGNEMRNLSEGRWIKSEYGSPLIVIETPQVLVRVEDSLASKSTAIKRKSLFTFGEIKEPFFIRVSSIKFNQEQQLGLEPSLDMSLVLLEKLGAKNLLVKRDDFETENGIKGIRAYGDFYLEASENKVLKKKSSYELLLFAQENGLQEILVVYQDDGRFAENIKDRIINSIELEVTQNNIKKNEQ
;
A
#
# COMPACT_ATOMS: atom_id res chain seq x y z
N MET A 1 8.17 -110.67 -54.15
CA MET A 1 7.30 -110.00 -53.17
C MET A 1 6.93 -108.66 -53.78
N GLU A 2 5.89 -108.59 -54.62
CA GLU A 2 4.48 -108.43 -54.23
C GLU A 2 4.24 -107.17 -53.38
N SER A 3 3.31 -106.25 -53.65
CA SER A 3 2.31 -106.11 -54.70
C SER A 3 1.51 -104.80 -54.47
N LYS A 4 0.69 -104.42 -55.47
CA LYS A 4 -0.56 -103.61 -55.41
C LYS A 4 -0.46 -102.08 -55.35
N LEU A 5 -1.28 -101.28 -56.04
CA LEU A 5 -2.22 -101.49 -57.17
C LEU A 5 -2.65 -100.10 -57.68
N LEU A 6 -2.98 -100.02 -58.97
CA LEU A 6 -3.62 -98.93 -59.71
C LEU A 6 -4.93 -98.41 -59.07
N ILE A 7 -5.36 -97.18 -59.41
CA ILE A 7 -6.65 -96.92 -60.10
C ILE A 7 -6.73 -95.47 -60.62
N LYS A 8 -7.22 -95.40 -61.87
CA LYS A 8 -7.47 -94.30 -62.82
C LYS A 8 -8.69 -93.45 -62.44
N LYS A 9 -8.69 -92.14 -62.70
CA LYS A 9 -9.92 -91.37 -62.96
C LYS A 9 -9.67 -90.08 -63.74
N ILE A 10 -10.25 -90.01 -64.95
CA ILE A 10 -10.29 -88.84 -65.84
C ILE A 10 -11.69 -88.22 -65.79
N SER A 11 -11.70 -86.89 -65.84
CA SER A 11 -12.74 -85.97 -66.33
C SER A 11 -13.99 -85.69 -65.48
N ASN A 12 -14.02 -84.48 -64.91
CA ASN A 12 -15.22 -83.65 -64.72
C ASN A 12 -14.83 -82.16 -64.51
N GLN A 13 -13.89 -81.65 -65.32
CA GLN A 13 -13.23 -80.34 -65.10
C GLN A 13 -14.01 -79.10 -65.57
N HIS A 14 -15.17 -79.23 -66.23
CA HIS A 14 -15.81 -78.08 -66.89
C HIS A 14 -17.07 -77.52 -66.22
N VAL A 15 -17.75 -78.25 -65.34
CA VAL A 15 -19.00 -77.77 -64.70
C VAL A 15 -18.74 -77.11 -63.34
N LEU A 16 -17.70 -77.51 -62.61
CA LEU A 16 -17.31 -76.87 -61.34
C LEU A 16 -16.71 -75.46 -61.52
N LYS A 17 -16.24 -75.13 -62.72
CA LYS A 17 -15.61 -73.82 -63.02
C LYS A 17 -16.59 -72.64 -62.96
N ASN A 18 -17.89 -72.87 -63.14
CA ASN A 18 -18.87 -71.78 -63.24
C ASN A 18 -19.60 -71.46 -61.93
N ILE A 19 -19.48 -72.31 -60.89
CA ILE A 19 -20.03 -72.03 -59.54
C ILE A 19 -18.93 -71.45 -58.62
N LEU A 20 -17.66 -71.74 -58.89
CA LEU A 20 -16.53 -71.10 -58.20
C LEU A 20 -16.32 -69.62 -58.59
N GLY A 21 -16.94 -69.16 -59.68
CA GLY A 21 -16.78 -67.80 -60.21
C GLY A 21 -17.66 -66.73 -59.57
N LEU A 22 -18.69 -67.11 -58.79
CA LEU A 22 -19.64 -66.14 -58.22
C LEU A 22 -19.50 -65.92 -56.70
N SER A 23 -18.66 -66.71 -56.01
CA SER A 23 -18.36 -66.52 -54.57
C SER A 23 -17.11 -65.69 -54.30
N LEU A 24 -16.41 -65.20 -55.33
CA LEU A 24 -15.15 -64.46 -55.21
C LEU A 24 -15.30 -62.94 -55.26
N PHE A 25 -16.54 -62.40 -55.25
CA PHE A 25 -16.81 -60.96 -55.37
C PHE A 25 -17.26 -60.25 -54.08
N PHE A 26 -17.04 -60.86 -52.92
CA PHE A 26 -17.18 -60.19 -51.62
C PHE A 26 -15.90 -60.35 -50.80
N ILE A 27 -14.76 -59.93 -51.37
CA ILE A 27 -13.62 -59.54 -50.56
C ILE A 27 -13.91 -58.10 -50.15
N GLY A 28 -14.38 -57.93 -48.92
CA GLY A 28 -14.47 -56.61 -48.30
C GLY A 28 -13.11 -55.93 -48.40
N TYR A 29 -13.09 -54.72 -48.94
CA TYR A 29 -11.94 -53.84 -48.86
C TYR A 29 -11.70 -53.54 -47.37
N MET A 30 -10.79 -54.28 -46.74
CA MET A 30 -10.21 -53.87 -45.46
C MET A 30 -9.22 -52.75 -45.79
N THR A 31 -9.68 -51.51 -45.69
CA THR A 31 -8.84 -50.32 -45.66
C THR A 31 -8.02 -50.40 -44.36
N ASN A 32 -6.78 -50.87 -44.47
CA ASN A 32 -5.85 -50.78 -43.32
C ASN A 32 -5.55 -49.30 -43.09
N ALA A 33 -5.86 -48.79 -41.90
CA ALA A 33 -5.45 -47.45 -41.51
C ALA A 33 -3.92 -47.37 -41.53
N GLN A 34 -3.38 -46.35 -42.18
CA GLN A 34 -1.93 -46.18 -42.32
C GLN A 34 -1.46 -45.08 -41.37
N VAL A 35 -0.62 -45.46 -40.41
CA VAL A 35 0.05 -44.53 -39.48
C VAL A 35 1.50 -44.37 -39.91
N ILE A 36 1.93 -43.13 -40.15
CA ILE A 36 3.31 -42.79 -40.51
C ILE A 36 3.80 -41.72 -39.54
N SER A 37 4.94 -41.96 -38.91
CA SER A 37 5.62 -40.96 -38.08
C SER A 37 6.86 -40.41 -38.78
N SER A 38 7.15 -39.13 -38.56
CA SER A 38 8.37 -38.48 -39.05
C SER A 38 8.88 -37.45 -38.06
N ILE A 39 10.18 -37.20 -38.12
CA ILE A 39 10.87 -36.17 -37.35
C ILE A 39 11.59 -35.26 -38.33
N ASP A 40 11.68 -33.97 -38.02
CA ASP A 40 12.35 -32.98 -38.87
C ASP A 40 13.88 -33.05 -38.79
N THR A 41 14.43 -33.33 -37.60
CA THR A 41 15.87 -33.54 -37.38
C THR A 41 16.12 -34.63 -36.33
N ASN A 42 17.24 -35.34 -36.49
CA ASN A 42 17.75 -36.29 -35.49
C ASN A 42 18.90 -35.71 -34.63
N GLN A 43 19.25 -34.44 -34.87
CA GLN A 43 20.30 -33.72 -34.13
C GLN A 43 19.81 -32.33 -33.74
N ILE A 44 19.89 -32.02 -32.45
CA ILE A 44 19.57 -30.70 -31.89
C ILE A 44 20.58 -30.27 -30.84
N ARG A 45 20.56 -28.98 -30.48
CA ARG A 45 21.25 -28.49 -29.29
C ARG A 45 20.38 -28.61 -28.05
N VAL A 46 20.99 -28.56 -26.88
CA VAL A 46 20.27 -28.51 -25.60
C VAL A 46 19.24 -27.38 -25.62
N GLY A 47 17.97 -27.70 -25.33
CA GLY A 47 16.84 -26.76 -25.31
C GLY A 47 16.29 -26.34 -26.68
N GLU A 48 16.80 -26.90 -27.78
CA GLU A 48 16.25 -26.68 -29.12
C GLU A 48 15.05 -27.62 -29.37
N GLU A 49 14.09 -27.15 -30.18
CA GLU A 49 12.84 -27.86 -30.47
C GLU A 49 12.99 -28.80 -31.67
N ILE A 50 12.37 -29.97 -31.56
CA ILE A 50 12.21 -30.96 -32.62
C ILE A 50 10.72 -31.11 -32.94
N ILE A 51 10.37 -31.12 -34.22
CA ILE A 51 8.99 -31.32 -34.66
C ILE A 51 8.77 -32.79 -35.01
N TYR A 52 8.05 -33.49 -34.13
CA TYR A 52 7.57 -34.85 -34.37
C TYR A 52 6.16 -34.84 -34.97
N SER A 53 6.00 -35.43 -36.15
CA SER A 53 4.74 -35.43 -36.91
C SER A 53 4.20 -36.86 -37.06
N ILE A 54 2.96 -37.08 -36.63
CA ILE A 54 2.21 -38.33 -36.86
C ILE A 54 1.12 -38.05 -37.90
N GLN A 55 1.17 -38.79 -39.01
CA GLN A 55 0.16 -38.79 -40.06
C GLN A 55 -0.68 -40.06 -39.95
N VAL A 56 -2.00 -39.91 -39.97
CA VAL A 56 -2.97 -41.01 -39.96
C VAL A 56 -3.90 -40.86 -41.16
N GLU A 57 -4.02 -41.91 -41.98
CA GLU A 57 -5.03 -42.01 -43.03
C GLU A 57 -6.04 -43.11 -42.67
N THR A 58 -7.31 -42.74 -42.50
CA THR A 58 -8.41 -43.63 -42.07
C THR A 58 -9.74 -43.21 -42.70
N ASP A 59 -10.80 -43.96 -42.50
CA ASP A 59 -12.13 -43.61 -43.03
C ASP A 59 -12.74 -42.45 -42.23
N SER A 60 -13.55 -41.61 -42.89
CA SER A 60 -14.04 -40.37 -42.27
C SER A 60 -14.95 -40.57 -41.04
N THR A 61 -15.37 -41.81 -40.74
CA THR A 61 -16.18 -42.17 -39.57
C THR A 61 -15.36 -42.68 -38.39
N ASP A 62 -14.06 -42.93 -38.56
CA ASP A 62 -13.22 -43.52 -37.52
C ASP A 62 -12.77 -42.47 -36.48
N LEU A 63 -12.80 -42.86 -35.21
CA LEU A 63 -12.25 -42.06 -34.12
C LEU A 63 -10.75 -42.33 -33.96
N VAL A 64 -9.93 -41.29 -34.01
CA VAL A 64 -8.46 -41.36 -33.85
C VAL A 64 -8.04 -40.69 -32.54
N LEU A 65 -7.34 -41.44 -31.69
CA LEU A 65 -6.76 -40.96 -30.42
C LEU A 65 -5.24 -40.88 -30.55
N PHE A 66 -4.70 -39.69 -30.32
CA PHE A 66 -3.26 -39.42 -30.38
C PHE A 66 -2.60 -39.51 -28.99
N PRO A 67 -1.29 -39.79 -28.91
CA PRO A 67 -0.54 -39.87 -27.64
C PRO A 67 -0.47 -38.52 -26.89
N GLU A 68 -0.31 -38.60 -25.57
CA GLU A 68 -0.21 -37.46 -24.64
C GLU A 68 1.18 -37.37 -23.97
N GLY A 69 1.51 -36.23 -23.38
CA GLY A 69 2.89 -35.83 -23.05
C GLY A 69 3.74 -36.81 -22.24
N GLN A 70 3.16 -37.65 -21.37
CA GLN A 70 3.93 -38.61 -20.56
C GLN A 70 4.51 -39.78 -21.38
N SER A 71 3.97 -40.09 -22.57
CA SER A 71 4.47 -41.19 -23.41
C SER A 71 5.74 -40.86 -24.18
N PHE A 72 6.22 -39.61 -24.11
CA PHE A 72 7.40 -39.12 -24.83
C PHE A 72 8.71 -39.19 -24.03
N ASN A 73 8.66 -39.55 -22.74
CA ASN A 73 9.84 -39.69 -21.86
C ASN A 73 10.91 -40.60 -22.50
N PRO A 74 12.18 -40.18 -22.60
CA PRO A 74 12.84 -39.05 -21.90
C PRO A 74 12.75 -37.67 -22.56
N MET A 75 12.05 -37.52 -23.68
CA MET A 75 11.83 -36.21 -24.32
C MET A 75 10.67 -35.46 -23.66
N GLU A 76 10.78 -34.13 -23.56
CA GLU A 76 9.74 -33.26 -23.02
C GLU A 76 8.88 -32.65 -24.13
N VAL A 77 7.56 -32.63 -23.95
CA VAL A 77 6.63 -31.98 -24.90
C VAL A 77 6.47 -30.51 -24.53
N ILE A 78 7.00 -29.61 -25.35
CA ILE A 78 6.83 -28.15 -25.20
C ILE A 78 5.47 -27.73 -25.77
N VAL A 79 5.10 -28.26 -26.94
CA VAL A 79 3.89 -27.87 -27.67
C VAL A 79 3.19 -29.08 -28.26
N SER A 80 1.86 -29.14 -28.11
CA SER A 80 1.00 -30.12 -28.80
C SER A 80 0.09 -29.36 -29.76
N TYR A 81 0.44 -29.35 -31.05
CA TYR A 81 -0.29 -28.58 -32.07
C TYR A 81 -1.63 -29.24 -32.41
N GLU A 82 -2.65 -28.47 -32.75
CA GLU A 82 -3.94 -29.04 -33.17
C GLU A 82 -3.79 -29.91 -34.44
N PRO A 83 -4.54 -31.03 -34.57
CA PRO A 83 -4.44 -31.89 -35.76
C PRO A 83 -4.95 -31.18 -37.02
N ASP A 84 -4.10 -31.14 -38.05
CA ASP A 84 -4.51 -30.67 -39.38
C ASP A 84 -5.26 -31.79 -40.12
N THR A 85 -6.39 -31.46 -40.75
CA THR A 85 -7.34 -32.42 -41.32
C THR A 85 -7.56 -32.15 -42.81
N THR A 86 -7.19 -33.10 -43.66
CA THR A 86 -7.50 -33.08 -45.10
C THR A 86 -8.45 -34.22 -45.44
N ARG A 87 -9.60 -33.92 -46.06
CA ARG A 87 -10.57 -34.94 -46.51
C ARG A 87 -10.42 -35.23 -47.99
N TYR A 88 -10.42 -36.51 -48.35
CA TYR A 88 -10.42 -36.99 -49.73
C TYR A 88 -11.47 -38.09 -49.90
N GLN A 89 -12.61 -37.75 -50.49
CA GLN A 89 -13.76 -38.64 -50.66
C GLN A 89 -14.18 -39.28 -49.32
N ASP A 90 -14.05 -40.60 -49.19
CA ASP A 90 -14.44 -41.37 -48.00
C ASP A 90 -13.34 -41.43 -46.92
N LYS A 91 -12.14 -40.93 -47.22
CA LYS A 91 -10.97 -40.94 -46.32
C LYS A 91 -10.66 -39.58 -45.71
N ILE A 92 -10.11 -39.64 -44.50
CA ILE A 92 -9.59 -38.50 -43.77
C ILE A 92 -8.10 -38.70 -43.48
N LYS A 93 -7.31 -37.67 -43.76
CA LYS A 93 -5.89 -37.59 -43.43
C LYS A 93 -5.70 -36.59 -42.31
N LEU A 94 -5.24 -37.07 -41.16
CA LEU A 94 -4.94 -36.28 -39.97
C LEU A 94 -3.43 -36.16 -39.79
N ILE A 95 -2.94 -34.95 -39.55
CA ILE A 95 -1.53 -34.68 -39.23
C ILE A 95 -1.46 -34.01 -37.87
N LYS A 96 -0.93 -34.72 -36.87
CA LYS A 96 -0.70 -34.20 -35.52
C LYS A 96 0.79 -33.93 -35.34
N LYS A 97 1.13 -32.74 -34.86
CA LYS A 97 2.53 -32.34 -34.58
C LYS A 97 2.76 -32.13 -33.09
N TYR A 98 3.97 -32.45 -32.66
CA TYR A 98 4.47 -32.24 -31.30
C TYR A 98 5.83 -31.55 -31.36
N GLY A 99 5.99 -30.49 -30.58
CA GLY A 99 7.26 -29.85 -30.29
C GLY A 99 7.92 -30.54 -29.11
N LEU A 100 9.04 -31.22 -29.35
CA LEU A 100 9.78 -31.99 -28.34
C LEU A 100 11.13 -31.34 -28.05
N THR A 101 11.63 -31.43 -26.81
CA THR A 101 12.99 -30.98 -26.47
C THR A 101 13.64 -31.84 -25.39
N GLN A 102 14.91 -31.56 -25.11
CA GLN A 102 15.67 -32.12 -24.01
C GLN A 102 16.66 -31.07 -23.46
N PHE A 103 16.75 -31.01 -22.13
CA PHE A 103 17.58 -30.03 -21.41
C PHE A 103 18.97 -30.54 -21.03
N ASP A 104 19.23 -31.83 -21.25
CA ASP A 104 20.52 -32.46 -21.03
C ASP A 104 21.16 -32.93 -22.35
N SER A 105 22.48 -32.82 -22.46
CA SER A 105 23.21 -33.32 -23.62
C SER A 105 23.36 -34.84 -23.57
N GLY A 106 23.12 -35.54 -24.67
CA GLY A 106 23.18 -36.99 -24.71
C GLY A 106 22.51 -37.59 -25.94
N ASN A 107 22.48 -38.92 -26.01
CA ASN A 107 21.72 -39.65 -27.03
C ASN A 107 20.45 -40.18 -26.38
N TYR A 108 19.30 -39.76 -26.89
CA TYR A 108 17.99 -40.10 -26.37
C TYR A 108 17.20 -40.86 -27.43
N THR A 109 16.38 -41.82 -26.99
CA THR A 109 15.49 -42.56 -27.86
C THR A 109 14.07 -42.06 -27.64
N LEU A 110 13.45 -41.51 -28.67
CA LEU A 110 12.02 -41.25 -28.71
C LEU A 110 11.29 -42.61 -28.77
N PRO A 111 10.57 -43.01 -27.72
CA PRO A 111 9.88 -44.30 -27.71
C PRO A 111 8.76 -44.34 -28.76
N SER A 112 8.42 -45.56 -29.17
CA SER A 112 7.26 -45.84 -30.04
C SER A 112 5.98 -45.29 -29.42
N GLN A 113 5.22 -44.51 -30.19
CA GLN A 113 3.98 -43.89 -29.77
C GLN A 113 2.78 -44.71 -30.21
N ARG A 114 1.79 -44.87 -29.33
CA ARG A 114 0.55 -45.59 -29.63
C ARG A 114 -0.55 -44.63 -30.07
N ILE A 115 -1.13 -44.90 -31.24
CA ILE A 115 -2.32 -44.25 -31.79
C ILE A 115 -3.43 -45.29 -31.75
N VAL A 116 -4.63 -44.92 -31.33
CA VAL A 116 -5.79 -45.82 -31.35
C VAL A 116 -6.78 -45.34 -32.40
N ILE A 117 -7.11 -46.19 -33.37
CA ILE A 117 -8.05 -45.90 -34.45
C ILE A 117 -9.19 -46.90 -34.33
N ASN A 118 -10.41 -46.44 -34.05
CA ASN A 118 -11.60 -47.30 -33.90
C ASN A 118 -11.37 -48.52 -32.97
N ASN A 119 -10.73 -48.29 -31.82
CA ASN A 119 -10.32 -49.28 -30.82
C ASN A 119 -9.20 -50.25 -31.23
N GLU A 120 -8.59 -50.09 -32.40
CA GLU A 120 -7.39 -50.84 -32.79
C GLU A 120 -6.11 -50.02 -32.53
N PRO A 121 -5.10 -50.59 -31.84
CA PRO A 121 -3.86 -49.88 -31.54
C PRO A 121 -2.82 -50.00 -32.68
N PHE A 122 -2.30 -48.87 -33.13
CA PHE A 122 -1.20 -48.72 -34.07
C PHE A 122 -0.01 -48.08 -33.36
N ASN A 123 1.19 -48.62 -33.54
CA ASN A 123 2.39 -48.08 -32.90
C ASN A 123 3.32 -47.48 -33.97
N THR A 124 3.95 -46.35 -33.66
CA THR A 124 4.96 -45.73 -34.52
C THR A 124 6.33 -46.38 -34.35
N ASP A 125 7.27 -46.05 -35.22
CA ASP A 125 8.66 -46.44 -35.02
C ASP A 125 9.32 -45.60 -33.91
N SER A 126 10.31 -46.18 -33.22
CA SER A 126 11.18 -45.45 -32.29
C SER A 126 12.31 -44.75 -33.03
N VAL A 127 12.69 -43.55 -32.61
CA VAL A 127 13.71 -42.74 -33.29
C VAL A 127 14.81 -42.33 -32.32
N GLN A 128 16.08 -42.39 -32.74
CA GLN A 128 17.20 -41.87 -31.95
C GLN A 128 17.43 -40.38 -32.26
N VAL A 129 17.62 -39.60 -31.21
CA VAL A 129 17.86 -38.16 -31.24
C VAL A 129 19.14 -37.87 -30.46
N GLN A 130 20.06 -37.14 -31.08
CA GLN A 130 21.30 -36.68 -30.46
C GLN A 130 21.18 -35.22 -30.04
N VAL A 131 21.43 -34.94 -28.76
CA VAL A 131 21.38 -33.61 -28.15
C VAL A 131 22.81 -33.14 -27.90
N ALA A 132 23.28 -32.24 -28.74
CA ALA A 132 24.61 -31.65 -28.65
C ALA A 132 24.65 -30.52 -27.61
N ASN A 133 25.75 -30.43 -26.88
CA ASN A 133 25.97 -29.31 -25.97
C ASN A 133 26.26 -28.02 -26.76
N VAL A 134 25.87 -26.87 -26.22
CA VAL A 134 26.22 -25.57 -26.80
C VAL A 134 27.60 -25.20 -26.28
N VAL A 135 28.62 -25.24 -27.15
CA VAL A 135 29.98 -24.84 -26.78
C VAL A 135 30.01 -23.32 -26.61
N VAL A 136 30.04 -22.88 -25.35
CA VAL A 136 30.32 -21.48 -25.01
C VAL A 136 31.84 -21.30 -24.95
N ASP A 137 32.39 -20.52 -25.88
CA ASP A 137 33.82 -20.18 -25.86
C ASP A 137 34.10 -19.18 -24.75
N THR A 138 34.47 -19.68 -23.58
CA THR A 138 34.79 -18.88 -22.40
C THR A 138 36.19 -18.26 -22.47
N THR A 139 37.02 -18.59 -23.49
CA THR A 139 38.41 -18.10 -23.57
C THR A 139 38.53 -16.69 -24.16
N GLN A 140 37.52 -16.22 -24.90
CA GLN A 140 37.46 -14.85 -25.44
C GLN A 140 36.76 -13.86 -24.49
N GLN A 141 36.22 -14.34 -23.38
CA GLN A 141 35.52 -13.49 -22.43
C GLN A 141 36.55 -12.85 -21.48
N LYS A 142 36.92 -11.59 -21.75
CA LYS A 142 37.70 -10.79 -20.80
C LYS A 142 37.01 -10.85 -19.44
N MET A 143 37.70 -11.39 -18.44
CA MET A 143 37.27 -11.26 -17.05
C MET A 143 37.21 -9.78 -16.71
N PHE A 144 36.01 -9.22 -16.68
CA PHE A 144 35.80 -7.89 -16.16
C PHE A 144 35.96 -7.98 -14.64
N HIS A 145 36.70 -7.04 -14.05
CA HIS A 145 36.69 -6.87 -12.60
C HIS A 145 35.24 -6.75 -12.13
N ILE A 146 34.92 -7.41 -11.01
CA ILE A 146 33.66 -7.22 -10.29
C ILE A 146 33.50 -5.72 -10.14
N LYS A 147 32.48 -5.14 -10.78
CA LYS A 147 32.19 -3.72 -10.64
C LYS A 147 32.00 -3.50 -9.14
N PRO A 148 32.75 -2.59 -8.50
CA PRO A 148 32.50 -2.27 -7.11
C PRO A 148 31.02 -1.90 -6.99
N ALA A 149 30.36 -2.38 -5.94
CA ALA A 149 29.00 -1.98 -5.66
C ALA A 149 28.94 -0.46 -5.72
N PHE A 150 28.28 0.07 -6.75
CA PHE A 150 28.07 1.51 -6.82
C PHE A 150 27.24 1.83 -5.59
N LYS A 151 27.80 2.60 -4.66
CA LYS A 151 26.98 3.36 -3.73
C LYS A 151 26.10 4.19 -4.63
N VAL A 152 24.84 3.77 -4.78
CA VAL A 152 23.79 4.68 -5.19
C VAL A 152 23.87 5.76 -4.11
N GLU A 153 24.47 6.90 -4.46
CA GLU A 153 24.34 8.10 -3.66
C GLU A 153 22.83 8.27 -3.53
N ALA A 154 22.30 7.95 -2.34
CA ALA A 154 20.91 8.17 -2.03
C ALA A 154 20.64 9.60 -2.45
N GLN A 155 19.70 9.80 -3.37
CA GLN A 155 19.41 11.12 -3.92
C GLN A 155 19.24 12.07 -2.74
N ASP A 156 20.25 12.92 -2.50
CA ASP A 156 20.27 13.78 -1.34
C ASP A 156 18.96 14.56 -1.38
N PHE A 157 18.15 14.37 -0.34
CA PHE A 157 16.86 15.04 -0.24
C PHE A 157 17.11 16.53 -0.43
N ASP A 158 16.52 17.13 -1.47
CA ASP A 158 16.77 18.52 -1.82
C ASP A 158 16.15 19.43 -0.75
N PHE A 159 16.96 19.66 0.29
CA PHE A 159 16.65 20.51 1.43
C PHE A 159 16.20 21.90 0.99
N TYR A 160 16.73 22.38 -0.14
CA TYR A 160 16.42 23.70 -0.64
C TYR A 160 15.00 23.75 -1.21
N SER A 161 14.63 22.77 -2.04
CA SER A 161 13.27 22.64 -2.58
C SER A 161 12.23 22.42 -1.46
N ALA A 162 12.49 21.51 -0.53
CA ALA A 162 11.57 21.27 0.60
C ALA A 162 11.40 22.51 1.50
N PHE A 163 12.49 23.24 1.76
CA PHE A 163 12.45 24.48 2.54
C PHE A 163 11.64 25.57 1.83
N GLN A 164 11.74 25.71 0.51
CA GLN A 164 10.95 26.66 -0.27
C GLN A 164 9.45 26.36 -0.21
N TRP A 165 9.05 25.08 -0.27
CA TRP A 165 7.65 24.69 -0.12
C TRP A 165 7.10 24.96 1.28
N ILE A 166 7.87 24.62 2.33
CA ILE A 166 7.50 24.89 3.72
C ILE A 166 7.37 26.39 3.97
N LEU A 167 8.32 27.19 3.49
CA LEU A 167 8.30 28.65 3.62
C LEU A 167 7.09 29.26 2.90
N SER A 168 6.79 28.77 1.70
CA SER A 168 5.63 29.23 0.92
C SER A 168 4.31 28.95 1.65
N ILE A 169 4.14 27.74 2.19
CA ILE A 169 2.94 27.36 2.97
C ILE A 169 2.82 28.26 4.22
N LEU A 170 3.93 28.49 4.94
CA LEU A 170 3.94 29.33 6.13
C LEU A 170 3.51 30.77 5.79
N VAL A 171 4.03 31.34 4.70
CA VAL A 171 3.68 32.68 4.23
C VAL A 171 2.19 32.77 3.88
N PHE A 172 1.64 31.80 3.16
CA PHE A 172 0.21 31.76 2.85
C PHE A 172 -0.67 31.65 4.11
N LEU A 173 -0.24 30.88 5.11
CA LEU A 173 -0.95 30.70 6.37
C LEU A 173 -0.97 32.01 7.19
N VAL A 174 0.17 32.71 7.25
CA VAL A 174 0.28 34.02 7.91
C VAL A 174 -0.57 35.08 7.22
N LEU A 175 -0.53 35.14 5.88
CA LEU A 175 -1.39 36.04 5.09
C LEU A 175 -2.87 35.73 5.30
N GLY A 176 -3.27 34.46 5.24
CA GLY A 176 -4.65 34.04 5.48
C GLY A 176 -5.14 34.42 6.87
N LEU A 177 -4.31 34.21 7.90
CA LEU A 177 -4.61 34.61 9.28
C LEU A 177 -4.72 36.14 9.42
N PHE A 178 -3.82 36.90 8.79
CA PHE A 178 -3.86 38.36 8.78
C PHE A 178 -5.15 38.90 8.19
N PHE A 179 -5.55 38.42 7.00
CA PHE A 179 -6.79 38.85 6.35
C PHE A 179 -8.04 38.43 7.15
N TYR A 180 -8.05 37.23 7.74
CA TYR A 180 -9.14 36.76 8.59
C TYR A 180 -9.31 37.64 9.84
N LEU A 181 -8.21 37.95 10.53
CA LEU A 181 -8.22 38.80 11.73
C LEU A 181 -8.63 40.24 11.39
N LYS A 182 -8.15 40.80 10.27
CA LYS A 182 -8.53 42.14 9.79
C LYS A 182 -10.04 42.23 9.51
N ARG A 183 -10.62 41.22 8.84
CA ARG A 183 -12.06 41.16 8.56
C ARG A 183 -12.89 41.08 9.84
N LYS A 184 -12.40 40.35 10.85
CA LYS A 184 -13.08 40.21 12.14
C LYS A 184 -13.01 41.49 12.99
N LYS A 185 -11.87 42.19 13.00
CA LYS A 185 -11.73 43.48 13.70
C LYS A 185 -12.73 44.52 13.16
N ARG A 186 -12.77 44.67 11.84
CA ARG A 186 -13.70 45.61 11.18
C ARG A 186 -15.18 45.35 11.53
N LYS A 187 -15.63 44.09 11.51
CA LYS A 187 -16.99 43.73 11.93
C LYS A 187 -17.28 44.02 13.41
N ARG A 188 -16.28 43.93 14.28
CA ARG A 188 -16.45 44.15 15.72
C ARG A 188 -16.50 45.64 16.05
N GLU A 189 -15.70 46.45 15.35
CA GLU A 189 -15.69 47.92 15.46
C GLU A 189 -17.02 48.52 14.99
N GLU A 190 -17.63 47.98 13.93
CA GLU A 190 -18.96 48.39 13.42
C GLU A 190 -20.10 48.14 14.45
N THR A 191 -20.00 47.13 15.32
CA THR A 191 -21.03 46.81 16.33
C THR A 191 -20.82 47.52 17.67
N GLN A 192 -19.59 47.92 18.00
CA GLN A 192 -19.26 48.52 19.30
C GLN A 192 -19.45 50.04 19.36
N GLN A 193 -19.68 50.71 18.23
CA GLN A 193 -19.81 52.18 18.15
C GLN A 193 -21.25 52.73 18.25
N GLN A 194 -22.26 51.90 18.47
CA GLN A 194 -23.63 52.42 18.62
C GLN A 194 -23.78 53.12 19.98
N LEU A 195 -23.97 54.43 19.95
CA LEU A 195 -24.35 55.21 21.13
C LEU A 195 -25.75 54.75 21.61
N PRO A 196 -26.07 54.93 22.90
CA PRO A 196 -27.44 54.80 23.38
C PRO A 196 -28.40 55.67 22.54
N PRO A 197 -29.62 55.20 22.20
CA PRO A 197 -30.49 55.92 21.26
C PRO A 197 -30.81 57.36 21.68
N TYR A 198 -30.98 57.61 22.98
CA TYR A 198 -31.13 58.96 23.53
C TYR A 198 -29.91 59.86 23.26
N GLU A 199 -28.71 59.38 23.58
CA GLU A 199 -27.46 60.15 23.37
C GLU A 199 -27.21 60.41 21.88
N GLU A 200 -27.55 59.44 21.03
CA GLU A 200 -27.47 59.56 19.57
C GLU A 200 -28.42 60.64 19.04
N ALA A 201 -29.67 60.65 19.52
CA ALA A 201 -30.67 61.62 19.07
C ALA A 201 -30.30 63.06 19.50
N ILE A 202 -29.86 63.26 20.75
CA ILE A 202 -29.41 64.58 21.23
C ILE A 202 -28.19 65.06 20.45
N LYS A 203 -27.21 64.18 20.21
CA LYS A 203 -26.03 64.52 19.40
C LYS A 203 -26.43 64.87 17.96
N ALA A 204 -27.34 64.12 17.35
CA ALA A 204 -27.82 64.38 16.00
C ALA A 204 -28.59 65.71 15.90
N LEU A 205 -29.35 66.09 16.94
CA LEU A 205 -29.98 67.41 17.02
C LEU A 205 -28.94 68.54 17.11
N GLN A 206 -27.88 68.37 17.91
CA GLN A 206 -26.78 69.33 17.98
C GLN A 206 -26.05 69.46 16.62
N GLU A 207 -25.80 68.35 15.93
CA GLU A 207 -25.22 68.37 14.58
C GLU A 207 -26.15 69.09 13.57
N LEU A 208 -27.48 68.91 13.71
CA LEU A 208 -28.47 69.62 12.91
C LEU A 208 -28.46 71.13 13.20
N ASP A 209 -28.28 71.55 14.44
CA ASP A 209 -28.15 72.97 14.83
C ASP A 209 -26.90 73.63 14.21
N HIS A 210 -25.80 72.87 14.10
CA HIS A 210 -24.56 73.32 13.47
C HIS A 210 -24.59 73.25 11.93
N SER A 211 -25.64 72.69 11.34
CA SER A 211 -25.77 72.56 9.89
C SER A 211 -26.05 73.91 9.21
N PHE A 212 -25.60 74.05 7.95
CA PHE A 212 -25.88 75.23 7.13
C PHE A 212 -27.24 75.17 6.41
N PHE A 213 -28.12 74.22 6.73
CA PHE A 213 -29.38 74.02 5.99
C PHE A 213 -30.32 75.22 6.08
N LEU A 214 -30.48 75.81 7.27
CA LEU A 214 -31.31 77.01 7.46
C LEU A 214 -30.65 78.26 6.83
N LYS A 215 -29.32 78.38 6.89
CA LYS A 215 -28.57 79.51 6.30
C LYS A 215 -28.62 79.52 4.77
N ASN A 216 -28.72 78.35 4.14
CA ASN A 216 -28.78 78.20 2.69
C ASN A 216 -30.22 78.15 2.14
N ASN A 217 -31.21 78.58 2.92
CA ASN A 217 -32.63 78.55 2.56
C ASN A 217 -33.12 77.15 2.13
N ASN A 218 -32.56 76.09 2.76
CA ASN A 218 -32.85 74.68 2.45
C ASN A 218 -33.66 74.03 3.57
N SER A 219 -34.85 74.57 3.79
CA SER A 219 -35.80 74.18 4.83
C SER A 219 -36.30 72.75 4.65
N LYS A 220 -36.45 72.31 3.39
CA LYS A 220 -36.79 70.93 3.06
C LYS A 220 -35.78 69.94 3.65
N ARG A 221 -34.48 70.19 3.47
CA ARG A 221 -33.43 69.29 3.98
C ARG A 221 -33.37 69.30 5.51
N TYR A 222 -33.55 70.47 6.12
CA TYR A 222 -33.63 70.60 7.57
C TYR A 222 -34.77 69.76 8.16
N TYR A 223 -36.00 69.92 7.64
CA TYR A 223 -37.15 69.15 8.14
C TYR A 223 -37.10 67.67 7.75
N THR A 224 -36.37 67.27 6.71
CA THR A 224 -36.07 65.84 6.46
C THR A 224 -35.21 65.27 7.56
N SER A 225 -34.07 65.90 7.87
CA SER A 225 -33.16 65.44 8.92
C SER A 225 -33.81 65.51 10.31
N LEU A 226 -34.59 66.55 10.61
CA LEU A 226 -35.28 66.67 11.90
C LEU A 226 -36.28 65.53 12.14
N THR A 227 -37.10 65.19 11.13
CA THR A 227 -38.02 64.05 11.26
C THR A 227 -37.32 62.71 11.24
N GLU A 228 -36.19 62.60 10.54
CA GLU A 228 -35.40 61.37 10.50
C GLU A 228 -34.79 61.08 11.88
N ILE A 229 -34.24 62.09 12.57
CA ILE A 229 -33.75 61.97 13.94
C ILE A 229 -34.87 61.51 14.88
N LEU A 230 -36.04 62.16 14.81
CA LEU A 230 -37.20 61.80 15.63
C LEU A 230 -37.68 60.37 15.35
N LYS A 231 -37.81 59.99 14.07
CA LYS A 231 -38.24 58.64 13.67
C LYS A 231 -37.22 57.56 13.99
N THR A 232 -35.92 57.84 13.87
CA THR A 232 -34.86 56.90 14.27
C THR A 232 -34.88 56.65 15.78
N TYR A 233 -35.09 57.71 16.58
CA TYR A 233 -35.19 57.57 18.03
C TYR A 233 -36.42 56.75 18.44
N ILE A 234 -37.61 57.12 17.96
CA ILE A 234 -38.85 56.36 18.19
C ILE A 234 -38.69 54.92 17.66
N GLY A 235 -38.02 54.77 16.53
CA GLY A 235 -37.62 53.52 15.89
C GLY A 235 -36.91 52.53 16.80
N ARG A 236 -36.02 53.04 17.64
CA ARG A 236 -35.15 52.21 18.48
C ARG A 236 -35.71 51.97 19.87
N GLU A 237 -36.52 52.88 20.39
CA GLU A 237 -36.99 52.86 21.77
C GLU A 237 -38.46 52.44 21.93
N VAL A 238 -39.29 52.62 20.91
CA VAL A 238 -40.75 52.46 21.03
C VAL A 238 -41.30 51.52 19.97
N ASP A 239 -41.04 51.81 18.70
CA ASP A 239 -41.65 51.10 17.57
C ASP A 239 -40.63 50.93 16.44
N ASP A 240 -40.18 49.69 16.22
CA ASP A 240 -39.17 49.29 15.23
C ASP A 240 -39.44 49.73 13.79
N SER A 241 -40.69 50.04 13.46
CA SER A 241 -41.13 50.38 12.11
C SER A 241 -41.27 51.89 11.91
N ALA A 242 -40.91 52.73 12.89
CA ALA A 242 -41.14 54.18 12.83
C ALA A 242 -40.45 54.87 11.64
N LEU A 243 -39.28 54.37 11.23
CA LEU A 243 -38.55 54.88 10.06
C LEU A 243 -39.24 54.57 8.73
N GLU A 244 -39.88 53.40 8.63
CA GLU A 244 -40.55 52.91 7.43
C GLU A 244 -42.02 53.39 7.33
N SER A 245 -42.58 53.84 8.44
CA SER A 245 -43.97 54.30 8.54
C SER A 245 -44.16 55.72 7.97
N THR A 246 -45.29 55.95 7.30
CA THR A 246 -45.73 57.32 6.98
C THR A 246 -46.06 58.10 8.24
N SER A 247 -46.17 59.44 8.15
CA SER A 247 -46.47 60.28 9.31
C SER A 247 -47.78 59.90 10.01
N LYS A 248 -48.82 59.54 9.25
CA LYS A 248 -50.12 59.13 9.81
C LYS A 248 -50.07 57.75 10.46
N GLU A 249 -49.44 56.78 9.79
CA GLU A 249 -49.27 55.42 10.31
C GLU A 249 -48.47 55.43 11.61
N LEU A 250 -47.43 56.27 11.70
CA LEU A 250 -46.65 56.41 12.94
C LEU A 250 -47.51 56.92 14.10
N ILE A 251 -48.36 57.93 13.88
CA ILE A 251 -49.25 58.44 14.93
C ILE A 251 -50.30 57.40 15.35
N GLU A 252 -50.85 56.65 14.40
CA GLU A 252 -51.79 55.57 14.68
C GLU A 252 -51.12 54.48 15.53
N ARG A 253 -49.91 54.05 15.17
CA ARG A 253 -49.13 53.06 15.93
C ARG A 253 -48.76 53.53 17.32
N LEU A 254 -48.33 54.79 17.48
CA LEU A 254 -48.05 55.37 18.80
C LEU A 254 -49.32 55.43 19.68
N THR A 255 -50.48 55.68 19.07
CA THR A 255 -51.77 55.64 19.77
C THR A 255 -52.12 54.22 20.20
N LEU A 256 -51.89 53.22 19.34
CA LEU A 256 -52.08 51.80 19.67
C LEU A 256 -51.16 51.34 20.81
N HIS A 257 -49.89 51.76 20.82
CA HIS A 257 -48.95 51.46 21.90
C HIS A 257 -49.41 52.04 23.24
N LYS A 258 -49.96 53.25 23.23
CA LYS A 258 -50.59 53.87 24.40
C LYS A 258 -51.84 53.10 24.86
N ASP A 259 -52.73 52.77 23.94
CA ASP A 259 -54.01 52.09 24.24
C ASP A 259 -53.82 50.64 24.70
N SER A 260 -52.73 49.99 24.26
CA SER A 260 -52.35 48.65 24.70
C SER A 260 -51.73 48.63 26.11
N GLY A 261 -51.42 49.80 26.69
CA GLY A 261 -50.80 49.93 28.01
C GLY A 261 -49.30 49.58 28.03
N ASN A 262 -48.65 49.47 26.87
CA ASN A 262 -47.22 49.15 26.77
C ASN A 262 -46.33 50.34 27.16
N TYR A 263 -46.81 51.57 26.94
CA TYR A 263 -46.11 52.81 27.25
C TYR A 263 -47.12 53.88 27.70
N ASP A 264 -46.82 54.62 28.77
CA ASP A 264 -47.67 55.70 29.29
C ASP A 264 -47.46 57.02 28.52
N PHE A 265 -47.77 57.01 27.22
CA PHE A 265 -47.66 58.22 26.40
C PHE A 265 -48.71 59.27 26.78
N ASP A 266 -48.29 60.49 27.07
CA ASP A 266 -49.22 61.61 27.15
C ASP A 266 -49.82 61.92 25.76
N ASN A 267 -51.13 62.10 25.73
CA ASN A 267 -51.86 62.56 24.55
C ASN A 267 -51.32 63.92 24.05
N ALA A 268 -50.74 64.75 24.93
CA ALA A 268 -50.08 65.98 24.52
C ALA A 268 -48.80 65.70 23.69
N THR A 269 -47.99 64.72 24.08
CA THR A 269 -46.76 64.33 23.37
C THR A 269 -47.05 63.76 21.99
N ILE A 270 -48.06 62.87 21.85
CA ILE A 270 -48.51 62.35 20.55
C ILE A 270 -48.97 63.51 19.63
N LYS A 271 -49.70 64.49 20.18
CA LYS A 271 -50.11 65.69 19.43
C LYS A 271 -48.93 66.58 19.03
N LYS A 272 -47.87 66.68 19.85
CA LYS A 272 -46.64 67.41 19.50
C LYS A 272 -45.94 66.73 18.30
N ILE A 273 -45.82 65.40 18.33
CA ILE A 273 -45.25 64.59 17.23
C ILE A 273 -46.06 64.79 15.94
N ASP A 274 -47.39 64.67 16.01
CA ASP A 274 -48.28 64.84 14.86
C ASP A 274 -48.13 66.22 14.21
N LYS A 275 -48.08 67.28 15.02
CA LYS A 275 -47.87 68.66 14.55
C LYS A 275 -46.53 68.83 13.84
N ILE A 276 -45.45 68.26 14.37
CA ILE A 276 -44.11 68.35 13.76
C ILE A 276 -44.08 67.57 12.44
N LEU A 277 -44.57 66.33 12.42
CA LEU A 277 -44.58 65.49 11.22
C LEU A 277 -45.44 66.10 10.12
N THR A 278 -46.64 66.57 10.46
CA THR A 278 -47.55 67.23 9.51
C THR A 278 -46.92 68.51 8.94
N ARG A 279 -46.28 69.33 9.76
CA ARG A 279 -45.59 70.54 9.29
C ARG A 279 -44.41 70.20 8.39
N ALA A 280 -43.62 69.20 8.76
CA ALA A 280 -42.50 68.74 7.94
C ALA A 280 -42.98 68.25 6.57
N ASP A 281 -44.09 67.51 6.51
CA ASP A 281 -44.67 67.05 5.25
C ASP A 281 -45.18 68.21 4.37
N LEU A 282 -45.81 69.23 4.97
CA LEU A 282 -46.21 70.45 4.25
C LEU A 282 -45.00 71.20 3.65
N ILE A 283 -43.89 71.26 4.37
CA ILE A 283 -42.66 71.91 3.88
C ILE A 283 -41.98 71.06 2.79
N LYS A 284 -41.94 69.73 2.96
CA LYS A 284 -41.28 68.80 2.01
C LYS A 284 -42.01 68.65 0.69
N PHE A 285 -43.34 68.59 0.73
CA PHE A 285 -44.19 68.21 -0.39
C PHE A 285 -45.08 69.36 -0.89
N ALA A 286 -45.63 70.18 0.01
CA ALA A 286 -46.53 71.29 -0.38
C ALA A 286 -45.80 72.63 -0.61
N LYS A 287 -44.46 72.66 -0.53
CA LYS A 287 -43.60 73.85 -0.71
C LYS A 287 -44.00 75.02 0.20
N MET A 288 -44.57 74.73 1.37
CA MET A 288 -44.86 75.73 2.38
C MET A 288 -43.54 76.33 2.87
N LYS A 289 -43.44 77.67 2.92
CA LYS A 289 -42.34 78.35 3.59
C LYS A 289 -42.61 78.36 5.09
N GLU A 290 -41.62 77.99 5.87
CA GLU A 290 -41.67 78.13 7.32
C GLU A 290 -41.71 79.61 7.73
N GLN A 291 -42.33 79.87 8.88
CA GLN A 291 -42.29 81.18 9.51
C GLN A 291 -40.92 81.42 10.16
N GLU A 292 -40.48 82.66 10.20
CA GLU A 292 -39.21 83.03 10.81
C GLU A 292 -39.15 82.57 12.28
N GLY A 293 -38.10 81.84 12.65
CA GLY A 293 -37.94 81.27 13.99
C GLY A 293 -38.66 79.93 14.25
N GLN A 294 -39.58 79.49 13.38
CA GLN A 294 -40.35 78.24 13.58
C GLN A 294 -39.46 76.99 13.66
N ALA A 295 -38.38 76.94 12.86
CA ALA A 295 -37.46 75.80 12.83
C ALA A 295 -36.71 75.57 14.17
N LYS A 296 -36.45 76.64 14.92
CA LYS A 296 -35.83 76.57 16.26
C LYS A 296 -36.82 76.08 17.30
N VAL A 297 -38.07 76.55 17.22
CA VAL A 297 -39.17 76.10 18.08
C VAL A 297 -39.41 74.60 17.86
N ASP A 298 -39.49 74.16 16.60
CA ASP A 298 -39.74 72.76 16.28
C ASP A 298 -38.61 71.83 16.74
N ARG A 299 -37.36 72.29 16.66
CA ARG A 299 -36.22 71.55 17.20
C ARG A 299 -36.28 71.42 18.72
N ALA A 300 -36.66 72.48 19.44
CA ALA A 300 -36.85 72.42 20.89
C ALA A 300 -37.97 71.44 21.25
N VAL A 301 -39.08 71.48 20.52
CA VAL A 301 -40.19 70.54 20.73
C VAL A 301 -39.77 69.08 20.45
N VAL A 302 -38.90 68.82 19.47
CA VAL A 302 -38.35 67.48 19.22
C VAL A 302 -37.45 67.01 20.37
N GLU A 303 -36.62 67.88 20.92
CA GLU A 303 -35.82 67.56 22.12
C GLU A 303 -36.72 67.27 23.33
N ASP A 304 -37.76 68.08 23.55
CA ASP A 304 -38.74 67.85 24.61
C ASP A 304 -39.44 66.50 24.44
N ILE A 305 -39.84 66.14 23.21
CA ILE A 305 -40.42 64.82 22.91
C ILE A 305 -39.42 63.71 23.28
N ILE A 306 -38.14 63.82 22.89
CA ILE A 306 -37.11 62.81 23.19
C ILE A 306 -36.91 62.66 24.71
N ASN A 307 -36.94 63.77 25.46
CA ASN A 307 -36.84 63.74 26.92
C ASN A 307 -38.07 63.11 27.59
N GLU A 308 -39.28 63.56 27.20
CA GLU A 308 -40.55 63.03 27.73
C GLU A 308 -40.67 61.52 27.47
N THR A 309 -40.33 61.09 26.27
CA THR A 309 -40.39 59.67 25.90
C THR A 309 -39.36 58.80 26.60
N LYS A 310 -38.19 59.34 26.96
CA LYS A 310 -37.18 58.61 27.74
C LYS A 310 -37.70 58.22 29.12
N GLU A 311 -38.46 59.09 29.76
CA GLU A 311 -38.99 58.88 31.12
C GLU A 311 -40.12 57.82 31.17
N ILE A 312 -40.76 57.56 30.02
CA ILE A 312 -41.91 56.65 29.89
C ILE A 312 -41.48 55.21 29.58
N ILE A 313 -40.23 55.00 29.16
CA ILE A 313 -39.71 53.66 28.86
C ILE A 313 -39.52 52.92 30.20
N PRO A 314 -40.22 51.79 30.42
CA PRO A 314 -40.12 51.06 31.68
C PRO A 314 -38.69 50.50 31.85
N GLU A 315 -38.15 50.59 33.07
CA GLU A 315 -36.91 49.87 33.39
C GLU A 315 -37.13 48.37 33.21
N PRO A 316 -36.17 47.63 32.63
CA PRO A 316 -36.31 46.20 32.38
C PRO A 316 -36.57 45.45 33.70
N THR A 317 -37.49 44.48 33.67
CA THR A 317 -37.91 43.75 34.87
C THR A 317 -36.77 42.87 35.40
N GLU A 318 -36.72 42.57 36.71
CA GLU A 318 -35.68 41.71 37.30
C GLU A 318 -35.54 40.34 36.59
N GLU A 319 -36.66 39.77 36.14
CA GLU A 319 -36.68 38.51 35.37
C GLU A 319 -36.00 38.64 34.00
N GLU A 320 -36.21 39.76 33.31
CA GLU A 320 -35.62 40.04 32.00
C GLU A 320 -34.10 40.27 32.12
N LEU A 321 -33.68 40.98 33.17
CA LEU A 321 -32.27 41.17 33.50
C LEU A 321 -31.59 39.82 33.79
N LEU A 322 -32.24 38.94 34.56
CA LEU A 322 -31.72 37.60 34.86
C LEU A 322 -31.61 36.74 33.60
N GLN A 323 -32.63 36.75 32.73
CA GLN A 323 -32.58 36.03 31.45
C GLN A 323 -31.42 36.54 30.57
N ASN A 324 -31.21 37.85 30.52
CA ASN A 324 -30.14 38.45 29.75
C ASN A 324 -28.76 38.07 30.31
N GLN A 325 -28.58 38.08 31.64
CA GLN A 325 -27.35 37.60 32.29
C GLN A 325 -27.07 36.12 31.99
N LEU A 326 -28.08 35.24 32.10
CA LEU A 326 -27.94 33.83 31.77
C LEU A 326 -27.60 33.61 30.29
N TYR A 327 -28.16 34.42 29.40
CA TYR A 327 -27.84 34.39 27.98
C TYR A 327 -26.38 34.80 27.73
N LEU A 328 -25.93 35.90 28.33
CA LEU A 328 -24.53 36.36 28.26
C LEU A 328 -23.56 35.33 28.84
N GLU A 329 -23.90 34.67 29.93
CA GLU A 329 -23.10 33.56 30.48
C GLU A 329 -23.01 32.38 29.52
N LYS A 330 -24.12 31.99 28.88
CA LYS A 330 -24.12 30.92 27.86
C LYS A 330 -23.22 31.29 26.68
N LEU A 331 -23.27 32.54 26.22
CA LEU A 331 -22.36 33.04 25.18
C LEU A 331 -20.90 32.98 25.64
N ARG A 332 -20.58 33.44 26.84
CA ARG A 332 -19.23 33.39 27.42
C ARG A 332 -18.71 31.95 27.51
N LYS A 333 -19.53 31.01 27.97
CA LYS A 333 -19.19 29.57 28.03
C LYS A 333 -18.93 29.01 26.63
N LYS A 334 -19.74 29.38 25.62
CA LYS A 334 -19.56 28.98 24.22
C LYS A 334 -18.26 29.56 23.63
N GLU A 335 -17.94 30.82 23.93
CA GLU A 335 -16.69 31.46 23.50
C GLU A 335 -15.46 30.80 24.12
N LEU A 336 -15.49 30.52 25.43
CA LEU A 336 -14.42 29.80 26.12
C LEU A 336 -14.21 28.39 25.55
N LYS A 337 -15.29 27.65 25.29
CA LYS A 337 -15.23 26.33 24.63
C LYS A 337 -14.59 26.44 23.25
N ASN A 338 -15.03 27.38 22.43
CA ASN A 338 -14.46 27.62 21.10
C ASN A 338 -12.98 28.04 21.16
N LYS A 339 -12.57 28.83 22.16
CA LYS A 339 -11.18 29.20 22.38
C LYS A 339 -10.33 27.97 22.73
N ARG A 340 -10.80 27.11 23.64
CA ARG A 340 -10.12 25.85 24.01
C ARG A 340 -9.99 24.92 22.81
N ILE A 341 -11.05 24.74 22.02
CA ILE A 341 -11.01 23.92 20.79
C ILE A 341 -9.97 24.48 19.81
N LYS A 342 -9.93 25.80 19.60
CA LYS A 342 -8.93 26.41 18.71
C LYS A 342 -7.50 26.22 19.20
N ILE A 343 -7.27 26.32 20.52
CA ILE A 343 -5.95 26.04 21.11
C ILE A 343 -5.58 24.57 20.92
N ALA A 344 -6.51 23.64 21.19
CA ALA A 344 -6.28 22.21 20.99
C ALA A 344 -5.96 21.90 19.52
N VAL A 345 -6.78 22.38 18.58
CA VAL A 345 -6.55 22.22 17.13
C VAL A 345 -5.21 22.84 16.71
N GLY A 346 -4.88 24.03 17.21
CA GLY A 346 -3.59 24.68 16.95
C GLY A 346 -2.40 23.87 17.47
N SER A 347 -2.51 23.30 18.67
CA SER A 347 -1.46 22.44 19.24
C SER A 347 -1.25 21.16 18.43
N VAL A 348 -2.35 20.50 18.02
CA VAL A 348 -2.29 19.30 17.18
C VAL A 348 -1.69 19.63 15.82
N ALA A 349 -2.13 20.72 15.18
CA ALA A 349 -1.57 21.17 13.90
C ALA A 349 -0.06 21.47 14.00
N THR A 350 0.39 22.06 15.11
CA THR A 350 1.81 22.34 15.35
C THR A 350 2.63 21.05 15.44
N ILE A 351 2.12 20.04 16.15
CA ILE A 351 2.77 18.73 16.26
C ILE A 351 2.86 18.05 14.89
N VAL A 352 1.77 18.08 14.11
CA VAL A 352 1.74 17.50 12.76
C VAL A 352 2.76 18.17 11.85
N VAL A 353 2.84 19.52 11.87
CA VAL A 353 3.85 20.25 11.09
C VAL A 353 5.27 19.89 11.53
N ALA A 354 5.54 19.79 12.84
CA ALA A 354 6.85 19.38 13.33
C ALA A 354 7.24 17.95 12.87
N VAL A 355 6.29 17.01 12.89
CA VAL A 355 6.47 15.64 12.40
C VAL A 355 6.76 15.63 10.89
N LEU A 356 6.04 16.42 10.10
CA LEU A 356 6.26 16.52 8.64
C LEU A 356 7.63 17.13 8.31
N ILE A 357 8.04 18.19 9.02
CA ILE A 357 9.36 18.83 8.83
C ILE A 357 10.46 17.83 9.19
N PHE A 358 10.37 17.18 10.34
CA PHE A 358 11.39 16.21 10.77
C PHE A 358 11.44 15.00 9.84
N GLY A 359 10.29 14.45 9.45
CA GLY A 359 10.20 13.34 8.50
C GLY A 359 10.74 13.68 7.11
N SER A 360 10.60 14.94 6.66
CA SER A 360 11.20 15.41 5.41
C SER A 360 12.73 15.51 5.50
N ILE A 361 13.28 15.94 6.65
CA ILE A 361 14.73 16.12 6.83
C ILE A 361 15.47 14.80 7.07
N LYS A 362 14.90 13.89 7.88
CA LYS A 362 15.57 12.66 8.33
C LYS A 362 15.03 11.39 7.66
N GLY A 363 13.93 11.47 6.91
CA GLY A 363 13.19 10.32 6.44
C GLY A 363 12.13 9.85 7.45
N PHE A 364 10.94 9.50 6.96
CA PHE A 364 9.85 9.04 7.81
C PHE A 364 10.15 7.71 8.50
N ASP A 365 10.92 6.84 7.86
CA ASP A 365 11.33 5.56 8.45
C ASP A 365 12.32 5.75 9.62
N GLU A 366 13.18 6.76 9.58
CA GLU A 366 14.08 7.10 10.69
C GLU A 366 13.30 7.68 11.88
N LEU A 367 12.32 8.55 11.61
CA LEU A 367 11.42 9.07 12.65
C LEU A 367 10.62 7.94 13.30
N LYS A 368 10.05 7.04 12.49
CA LYS A 368 9.29 5.88 12.95
C LYS A 368 10.15 5.00 13.87
N ASP A 369 11.35 4.63 13.43
CA ASP A 369 12.24 3.78 14.21
C ASP A 369 12.67 4.42 15.53
N LYS A 370 12.91 5.74 15.55
CA LYS A 370 13.31 6.45 16.77
C LYS A 370 12.18 6.64 17.76
N THR A 371 10.93 6.74 17.29
CA THR A 371 9.76 7.05 18.13
C THR A 371 9.01 5.80 18.58
N LEU A 372 8.83 4.82 17.67
CA LEU A 372 8.13 3.56 17.94
C LEU A 372 9.10 2.41 18.26
N GLY A 373 10.40 2.57 17.99
CA GLY A 373 11.41 1.54 18.14
C GLY A 373 11.56 0.67 16.89
N ASN A 374 12.77 0.13 16.69
CA ASN A 374 13.06 -0.92 15.72
C ASN A 374 14.01 -1.93 16.37
N GLU A 375 13.59 -3.19 16.44
CA GLU A 375 14.37 -4.28 17.05
C GLU A 375 15.71 -4.50 16.34
N MET A 376 15.72 -4.51 15.00
CA MET A 376 16.95 -4.69 14.21
C MET A 376 17.92 -3.51 14.41
N ARG A 377 17.41 -2.29 14.50
CA ARG A 377 18.24 -1.13 14.84
C ARG A 377 18.92 -1.32 16.20
N ASN A 378 18.16 -1.74 17.21
CA ASN A 378 18.70 -1.95 18.56
C ASN A 378 19.78 -3.04 18.59
N LEU A 379 19.61 -4.11 17.80
CA LEU A 379 20.63 -5.17 17.66
C LEU A 379 21.88 -4.68 16.91
N SER A 380 21.71 -3.86 15.87
CA SER A 380 22.81 -3.33 15.07
C SER A 380 23.64 -2.28 15.82
N GLU A 381 22.99 -1.25 16.39
CA GLU A 381 23.61 -0.13 17.09
C GLU A 381 23.99 -0.46 18.55
N GLY A 382 23.54 -1.62 19.05
CA GLY A 382 23.80 -2.09 20.41
C GLY A 382 25.27 -2.46 20.67
N ARG A 383 25.54 -2.91 21.90
CA ARG A 383 26.87 -3.45 22.26
C ARG A 383 27.01 -4.85 21.70
N TRP A 384 28.10 -5.08 20.98
CA TRP A 384 28.46 -6.41 20.47
C TRP A 384 29.43 -7.13 21.40
N ILE A 385 29.33 -8.45 21.43
CA ILE A 385 30.07 -9.31 22.36
C ILE A 385 30.72 -10.43 21.56
N LYS A 386 32.05 -10.47 21.57
CA LYS A 386 32.84 -11.59 21.05
C LYS A 386 32.88 -12.70 22.09
N SER A 387 32.36 -13.87 21.74
CA SER A 387 32.22 -15.01 22.64
C SER A 387 32.69 -16.29 21.98
N GLU A 388 33.08 -17.27 22.79
CA GLU A 388 33.57 -18.57 22.32
C GLU A 388 32.56 -19.68 22.65
N TYR A 389 32.29 -20.56 21.69
CA TYR A 389 31.23 -21.56 21.77
C TYR A 389 31.70 -22.95 21.33
N GLY A 390 31.25 -23.95 22.08
CA GLY A 390 31.40 -25.35 21.69
C GLY A 390 32.85 -25.85 21.77
N SER A 391 33.08 -27.07 21.26
CA SER A 391 34.42 -27.62 21.12
C SER A 391 34.36 -28.82 20.15
N PRO A 392 34.81 -28.68 18.89
CA PRO A 392 35.73 -27.64 18.38
C PRO A 392 35.21 -26.20 18.47
N LEU A 393 36.10 -25.26 18.81
CA LEU A 393 35.79 -23.91 19.26
C LEU A 393 35.34 -23.02 18.10
N ILE A 394 34.23 -22.32 18.27
CA ILE A 394 33.70 -21.30 17.35
C ILE A 394 33.73 -19.98 18.10
N VAL A 395 34.47 -19.01 17.60
CA VAL A 395 34.49 -17.64 18.12
C VAL A 395 33.66 -16.78 17.18
N ILE A 396 32.71 -16.04 17.73
CA ILE A 396 31.77 -15.23 16.95
C ILE A 396 31.38 -13.98 17.73
N GLU A 397 31.20 -12.87 17.02
CA GLU A 397 30.69 -11.62 17.57
C GLU A 397 29.17 -11.55 17.36
N THR A 398 28.39 -11.37 18.43
CA THR A 398 26.93 -11.30 18.36
C THR A 398 26.38 -10.11 19.16
N PRO A 399 25.18 -9.61 18.83
CA PRO A 399 24.54 -8.51 19.57
C PRO A 399 24.27 -8.85 21.05
N GLN A 400 24.06 -10.13 21.34
CA GLN A 400 23.89 -10.66 22.69
C GLN A 400 24.51 -12.05 22.80
N VAL A 401 24.85 -12.45 24.02
CA VAL A 401 25.46 -13.76 24.29
C VAL A 401 24.48 -14.88 23.92
N LEU A 402 24.92 -15.82 23.08
CA LEU A 402 24.14 -17.01 22.75
C LEU A 402 23.94 -17.89 23.99
N VAL A 403 22.72 -18.37 24.19
CA VAL A 403 22.32 -19.20 25.33
C VAL A 403 22.41 -20.67 24.94
N ARG A 404 22.95 -21.51 25.82
CA ARG A 404 23.02 -22.96 25.60
C ARG A 404 21.63 -23.57 25.64
N VAL A 405 21.29 -24.39 24.65
CA VAL A 405 19.99 -25.07 24.55
C VAL A 405 20.19 -26.59 24.55
N GLU A 406 19.29 -27.32 25.20
CA GLU A 406 19.24 -28.77 25.09
C GLU A 406 18.63 -29.17 23.75
N ASP A 407 19.33 -30.02 23.00
CA ASP A 407 18.87 -30.47 21.70
C ASP A 407 17.81 -31.58 21.85
N SER A 408 16.53 -31.21 21.75
CA SER A 408 15.39 -32.13 21.82
C SER A 408 15.25 -32.99 20.56
N LEU A 409 15.91 -32.64 19.45
CA LEU A 409 15.78 -33.28 18.13
C LEU A 409 17.00 -34.15 17.76
N ALA A 410 18.09 -34.11 18.54
CA ALA A 410 19.23 -34.97 18.34
C ALA A 410 18.93 -36.41 18.76
N SER A 411 19.11 -37.35 17.83
CA SER A 411 19.24 -38.76 18.19
C SER A 411 20.52 -38.95 19.03
N LYS A 412 20.42 -39.70 20.13
CA LYS A 412 21.58 -40.09 20.94
C LYS A 412 22.43 -41.09 20.15
N SER A 413 23.25 -40.58 19.24
CA SER A 413 24.22 -41.40 18.51
C SER A 413 25.42 -41.71 19.38
N THR A 414 25.79 -42.99 19.46
CA THR A 414 27.01 -43.47 20.12
C THR A 414 28.29 -42.99 19.42
N ALA A 415 28.19 -42.47 18.20
CA ALA A 415 29.32 -41.90 17.46
C ALA A 415 29.69 -40.48 17.92
N ILE A 416 28.79 -39.77 18.62
CA ILE A 416 29.01 -38.39 19.07
C ILE A 416 29.65 -38.40 20.45
N LYS A 417 30.86 -37.85 20.56
CA LYS A 417 31.57 -37.66 21.84
C LYS A 417 30.96 -36.52 22.65
N ARG A 418 30.64 -35.41 21.96
CA ARG A 418 30.09 -34.20 22.57
C ARG A 418 29.32 -33.42 21.53
N LYS A 419 28.16 -32.88 21.92
CA LYS A 419 27.38 -31.91 21.15
C LYS A 419 27.11 -30.70 22.01
N SER A 420 27.24 -29.51 21.44
CA SER A 420 26.89 -28.25 22.09
C SER A 420 26.09 -27.41 21.11
N LEU A 421 24.99 -26.85 21.60
CA LEU A 421 24.06 -26.04 20.83
C LEU A 421 23.80 -24.73 21.59
N PHE A 422 23.89 -23.62 20.89
CA PHE A 422 23.68 -22.28 21.41
C PHE A 422 22.79 -21.48 20.48
N THR A 423 21.87 -20.68 21.02
CA THR A 423 20.97 -19.87 20.20
C THR A 423 20.83 -18.45 20.71
N PHE A 424 20.46 -17.56 19.80
CA PHE A 424 19.89 -16.25 20.09
C PHE A 424 18.49 -16.22 19.49
N GLY A 425 17.49 -15.94 20.32
CA GLY A 425 16.08 -15.91 19.93
C GLY A 425 15.50 -17.27 19.56
N GLU A 426 14.30 -17.23 18.97
CA GLU A 426 13.62 -18.38 18.37
C GLU A 426 13.52 -18.23 16.85
N ILE A 427 13.45 -19.33 16.11
CA ILE A 427 13.38 -19.30 14.64
C ILE A 427 12.18 -18.52 14.09
N LYS A 428 11.12 -18.32 14.89
CA LYS A 428 9.94 -17.55 14.54
C LYS A 428 10.11 -16.04 14.70
N GLU A 429 11.11 -15.62 15.45
CA GLU A 429 11.42 -14.22 15.69
C GLU A 429 12.05 -13.57 14.45
N PRO A 430 12.08 -12.23 14.37
CA PRO A 430 12.65 -11.53 13.22
C PRO A 430 14.14 -11.82 13.00
N PHE A 431 14.87 -12.20 14.04
CA PHE A 431 16.29 -12.51 14.00
C PHE A 431 16.61 -13.71 14.89
N PHE A 432 17.30 -14.70 14.35
CA PHE A 432 17.64 -15.94 15.03
C PHE A 432 19.07 -16.38 14.67
N ILE A 433 19.84 -16.78 15.67
CA ILE A 433 21.17 -17.36 15.48
C ILE A 433 21.17 -18.74 16.11
N ARG A 434 21.76 -19.72 15.43
CA ARG A 434 22.06 -21.05 15.98
C ARG A 434 23.50 -21.40 15.70
N VAL A 435 24.25 -21.73 16.76
CA VAL A 435 25.62 -22.21 16.68
C VAL A 435 25.67 -23.61 17.27
N SER A 436 26.15 -24.57 16.50
CA SER A 436 26.28 -25.97 16.90
C SER A 436 27.71 -26.46 16.69
N SER A 437 28.23 -27.21 17.66
CA SER A 437 29.54 -27.84 17.59
C SER A 437 29.42 -29.30 18.04
N ILE A 438 29.81 -30.21 17.16
CA ILE A 438 29.78 -31.66 17.37
C ILE A 438 31.22 -32.16 17.32
N LYS A 439 31.61 -32.99 18.29
CA LYS A 439 32.86 -33.76 18.28
C LYS A 439 32.52 -35.24 18.23
N PHE A 440 33.13 -35.96 17.30
CA PHE A 440 32.92 -37.40 17.12
C PHE A 440 33.93 -38.21 17.95
N ASN A 441 33.57 -39.46 18.24
CA ASN A 441 34.40 -40.39 19.02
C ASN A 441 35.59 -40.94 18.21
N GLN A 442 35.49 -40.99 16.88
CA GLN A 442 36.49 -41.55 15.96
C GLN A 442 36.61 -40.65 14.71
N GLU A 443 37.74 -40.77 13.99
CA GLU A 443 37.90 -40.15 12.66
C GLU A 443 36.82 -40.68 11.71
N GLN A 444 35.94 -39.80 11.25
CA GLN A 444 34.93 -40.09 10.24
C GLN A 444 35.26 -39.27 8.99
N GLN A 445 35.10 -39.87 7.81
CA GLN A 445 35.07 -39.10 6.56
C GLN A 445 33.78 -38.28 6.53
N LEU A 446 33.82 -37.10 7.12
CA LEU A 446 32.71 -36.17 7.15
C LEU A 446 32.60 -35.50 5.78
N GLY A 447 31.59 -35.91 5.01
CA GLY A 447 31.19 -35.16 3.83
C GLY A 447 30.45 -33.88 4.27
N LEU A 448 30.97 -32.72 3.90
CA LEU A 448 30.30 -31.44 4.14
C LEU A 448 28.94 -31.37 3.45
N GLU A 449 28.84 -31.88 2.22
CA GLU A 449 27.59 -31.91 1.43
C GLU A 449 26.46 -32.72 2.09
N PRO A 450 26.65 -34.01 2.45
CA PRO A 450 25.62 -34.76 3.20
C PRO A 450 25.25 -34.13 4.56
N SER A 451 26.22 -33.49 5.21
CA SER A 451 25.98 -32.79 6.49
C SER A 451 25.12 -31.55 6.29
N LEU A 452 25.38 -30.79 5.22
CA LEU A 452 24.59 -29.63 4.83
C LEU A 452 23.14 -30.04 4.50
N ASP A 453 22.95 -31.10 3.72
CA ASP A 453 21.61 -31.62 3.40
C ASP A 453 20.83 -31.99 4.67
N MET A 454 21.49 -32.61 5.65
CA MET A 454 20.88 -32.92 6.94
C MET A 454 20.48 -31.65 7.71
N SER A 455 21.31 -30.62 7.68
CA SER A 455 21.03 -29.33 8.33
C SER A 455 19.87 -28.59 7.66
N LEU A 456 19.75 -28.66 6.33
CA LEU A 456 18.61 -28.11 5.57
C LEU A 456 17.31 -28.86 5.90
N VAL A 457 17.34 -30.19 5.96
CA VAL A 457 16.17 -31.00 6.40
C VAL A 457 15.77 -30.66 7.84
N LEU A 458 16.74 -30.40 8.73
CA LEU A 458 16.44 -29.96 10.08
C LEU A 458 15.79 -28.57 10.08
N LEU A 459 16.23 -27.66 9.21
CA LEU A 459 15.63 -26.35 9.04
C LEU A 459 14.16 -26.46 8.59
N GLU A 460 13.85 -27.36 7.67
CA GLU A 460 12.46 -27.65 7.26
C GLU A 460 11.61 -28.20 8.42
N LYS A 461 12.18 -29.10 9.24
CA LYS A 461 11.52 -29.62 10.44
C LYS A 461 11.25 -28.54 11.48
N LEU A 462 12.06 -27.48 11.52
CA LEU A 462 11.84 -26.31 12.37
C LEU A 462 10.78 -25.34 11.82
N GLY A 463 10.13 -25.69 10.71
CA GLY A 463 9.01 -24.95 10.14
C GLY A 463 9.39 -24.11 8.92
N ALA A 464 10.60 -24.26 8.36
CA ALA A 464 10.93 -23.63 7.08
C ALA A 464 10.20 -24.33 5.93
N LYS A 465 9.31 -23.62 5.24
CA LYS A 465 8.59 -24.09 4.04
C LYS A 465 9.05 -23.33 2.81
N ASN A 466 8.97 -23.97 1.65
CA ASN A 466 9.39 -23.42 0.36
C ASN A 466 10.84 -22.92 0.41
N LEU A 467 11.73 -23.75 0.93
CA LEU A 467 13.13 -23.43 1.13
C LEU A 467 13.85 -23.28 -0.22
N LEU A 468 14.24 -22.06 -0.55
CA LEU A 468 15.13 -21.77 -1.67
C LEU A 468 16.58 -21.94 -1.19
N VAL A 469 17.36 -22.76 -1.91
CA VAL A 469 18.74 -23.08 -1.54
C VAL A 469 19.68 -22.66 -2.66
N LYS A 470 20.68 -21.84 -2.30
CA LYS A 470 21.87 -21.56 -3.10
C LYS A 470 23.07 -22.06 -2.30
N ARG A 471 24.07 -22.62 -2.98
CA ARG A 471 25.26 -23.21 -2.36
C ARG A 471 26.51 -22.59 -2.96
N ASP A 472 27.45 -22.23 -2.10
CA ASP A 472 28.79 -21.76 -2.48
C ASP A 472 29.83 -22.38 -1.54
N ASP A 473 31.07 -22.49 -2.01
CA ASP A 473 32.22 -22.74 -1.14
C ASP A 473 32.43 -21.52 -0.22
N PHE A 474 32.87 -21.76 1.01
CA PHE A 474 33.17 -20.71 1.98
C PHE A 474 34.55 -20.91 2.58
N GLU A 475 35.27 -19.82 2.81
CA GLU A 475 36.59 -19.83 3.43
C GLU A 475 36.63 -18.73 4.50
N THR A 476 37.03 -19.09 5.71
CA THR A 476 37.25 -18.10 6.78
C THR A 476 38.50 -17.27 6.51
N GLU A 477 38.67 -16.13 7.20
CA GLU A 477 39.91 -15.33 7.10
C GLU A 477 41.18 -16.13 7.44
N ASN A 478 41.04 -17.17 8.27
CA ASN A 478 42.12 -18.08 8.65
C ASN A 478 42.34 -19.24 7.65
N GLY A 479 41.69 -19.22 6.49
CA GLY A 479 41.87 -20.20 5.41
C GLY A 479 41.18 -21.55 5.64
N ILE A 480 40.21 -21.62 6.56
CA ILE A 480 39.47 -22.86 6.81
C ILE A 480 38.33 -22.96 5.81
N LYS A 481 38.37 -24.03 5.01
CA LYS A 481 37.35 -24.35 4.02
C LYS A 481 36.11 -24.92 4.69
N GLY A 482 34.96 -24.44 4.25
CA GLY A 482 33.63 -24.90 4.63
C GLY A 482 32.68 -24.79 3.44
N ILE A 483 31.42 -25.11 3.68
CA ILE A 483 30.35 -24.95 2.70
C ILE A 483 29.30 -23.98 3.23
N ARG A 484 28.79 -23.13 2.35
CA ARG A 484 27.71 -22.20 2.64
C ARG A 484 26.44 -22.59 1.88
N ALA A 485 25.31 -22.57 2.57
CA ALA A 485 24.00 -22.49 1.95
C ALA A 485 23.26 -21.23 2.39
N TYR A 486 22.57 -20.59 1.45
CA TYR A 486 21.80 -19.39 1.73
C TYR A 486 20.57 -19.31 0.83
N GLY A 487 19.60 -18.54 1.26
CA GLY A 487 18.40 -18.31 0.47
C GLY A 487 17.25 -17.85 1.34
N ASP A 488 16.04 -18.14 0.86
CA ASP A 488 14.81 -17.64 1.44
C ASP A 488 13.87 -18.79 1.77
N PHE A 489 13.02 -18.59 2.77
CA PHE A 489 11.93 -19.49 3.09
C PHE A 489 10.79 -18.74 3.76
N TYR A 490 9.69 -19.44 3.98
CA TYR A 490 8.59 -18.95 4.77
C TYR A 490 8.33 -19.84 5.99
N LEU A 491 8.07 -19.22 7.14
CA LEU A 491 7.87 -19.92 8.39
C LEU A 491 6.44 -20.46 8.53
N GLU A 492 6.29 -21.69 8.99
CA GLU A 492 4.99 -22.26 9.34
C GLU A 492 4.44 -21.66 10.64
N ALA A 493 3.23 -21.09 10.57
CA ALA A 493 2.52 -20.49 11.70
C ALA A 493 1.63 -21.50 12.45
N SER A 494 0.98 -22.41 11.72
CA SER A 494 0.15 -23.52 12.22
C SER A 494 0.04 -24.59 11.13
N GLU A 495 -0.53 -25.76 11.43
CA GLU A 495 -0.84 -26.78 10.41
C GLU A 495 -1.56 -26.12 9.21
N ASN A 496 -0.94 -26.20 8.03
CA ASN A 496 -1.39 -25.62 6.75
C ASN A 496 -1.45 -24.08 6.66
N LYS A 497 -0.82 -23.32 7.56
CA LYS A 497 -0.68 -21.85 7.41
C LYS A 497 0.77 -21.42 7.54
N VAL A 498 1.21 -20.64 6.56
CA VAL A 498 2.56 -20.08 6.47
C VAL A 498 2.51 -18.58 6.73
N LEU A 499 3.50 -18.03 7.43
CA LEU A 499 3.67 -16.60 7.65
C LEU A 499 3.86 -15.89 6.31
N LYS A 500 3.21 -14.72 6.15
CA LYS A 500 3.32 -13.91 4.92
C LYS A 500 4.71 -13.30 4.73
N LYS A 501 5.46 -13.10 5.82
CA LYS A 501 6.77 -12.45 5.79
C LYS A 501 7.84 -13.47 5.48
N LYS A 502 8.63 -13.19 4.44
CA LYS A 502 9.76 -14.01 4.00
C LYS A 502 10.91 -13.88 5.01
N SER A 503 11.55 -14.99 5.34
CA SER A 503 12.79 -15.03 6.11
C SER A 503 13.93 -15.46 5.20
N SER A 504 15.10 -14.86 5.39
CA SER A 504 16.34 -15.22 4.72
C SER A 504 17.24 -15.95 5.70
N TYR A 505 18.11 -16.83 5.19
CA TYR A 505 19.07 -17.55 6.02
C TYR A 505 20.45 -17.64 5.37
N GLU A 506 21.46 -17.73 6.22
CA GLU A 506 22.82 -18.10 5.86
C GLU A 506 23.27 -19.21 6.82
N LEU A 507 23.64 -20.35 6.25
CA LEU A 507 24.04 -21.58 6.92
C LEU A 507 25.46 -21.92 6.50
N LEU A 508 26.38 -21.98 7.46
CA LEU A 508 27.79 -22.28 7.27
C LEU A 508 28.14 -23.57 7.99
N LEU A 509 28.80 -24.49 7.29
CA LEU A 509 29.31 -25.74 7.86
C LEU A 509 30.82 -25.86 7.65
N PHE A 510 31.51 -26.26 8.71
CA PHE A 510 32.95 -26.52 8.72
C PHE A 510 33.22 -27.89 9.33
N ALA A 511 34.20 -28.60 8.78
CA ALA A 511 34.65 -29.89 9.28
C ALA A 511 36.14 -29.81 9.63
N GLN A 512 36.44 -29.93 10.93
CA GLN A 512 37.82 -29.96 11.44
C GLN A 512 37.90 -30.72 12.76
N GLU A 513 39.08 -31.29 13.08
CA GLU A 513 39.36 -32.03 14.32
C GLU A 513 38.37 -33.16 14.68
N ASN A 514 37.89 -33.91 13.69
CA ASN A 514 36.83 -34.90 13.89
C ASN A 514 35.59 -34.28 14.53
N GLY A 515 35.27 -33.06 14.11
CA GLY A 515 34.10 -32.35 14.53
C GLY A 515 33.44 -31.60 13.38
N LEU A 516 32.17 -31.28 13.60
CA LEU A 516 31.32 -30.52 12.70
C LEU A 516 30.87 -29.26 13.42
N GLN A 517 31.15 -28.11 12.82
CA GLN A 517 30.76 -26.79 13.30
C GLN A 517 29.72 -26.22 12.34
N GLU A 518 28.60 -25.76 12.88
CA GLU A 518 27.48 -25.23 12.11
C GLU A 518 27.08 -23.87 12.69
N ILE A 519 26.95 -22.87 11.82
CA ILE A 519 26.42 -21.55 12.15
C ILE A 519 25.25 -21.28 11.22
N LEU A 520 24.08 -21.03 11.78
CA LEU A 520 22.86 -20.65 11.06
C LEU A 520 22.44 -19.26 11.56
N VAL A 521 22.32 -18.32 10.64
CA VAL A 521 21.72 -17.00 10.88
C VAL A 521 20.43 -16.92 10.06
N VAL A 522 19.31 -16.63 10.71
CA VAL A 522 18.01 -16.41 10.08
C VAL A 522 17.59 -14.98 10.40
N TYR A 523 17.16 -14.24 9.38
CA TYR A 523 16.78 -12.85 9.53
C TYR A 523 15.65 -12.48 8.59
N GLN A 524 14.82 -11.53 9.03
CA GLN A 524 13.83 -10.90 8.19
C GLN A 524 14.37 -9.56 7.70
N ASP A 525 14.48 -9.41 6.39
CA ASP A 525 14.95 -8.16 5.79
C ASP A 525 14.01 -7.00 6.16
N ASP A 526 14.60 -5.96 6.76
CA ASP A 526 13.95 -4.70 7.11
C ASP A 526 14.40 -3.55 6.20
N GLY A 527 15.20 -3.87 5.18
CA GLY A 527 15.76 -2.96 4.19
C GLY A 527 16.88 -2.05 4.68
N ARG A 528 17.31 -2.18 5.95
CA ARG A 528 18.24 -1.20 6.56
C ARG A 528 19.29 -1.80 7.49
N PHE A 529 18.91 -2.68 8.42
CA PHE A 529 19.79 -3.14 9.50
C PHE A 529 20.10 -4.64 9.44
N ALA A 530 19.14 -5.47 8.99
CA ALA A 530 19.25 -6.92 9.10
C ALA A 530 20.47 -7.51 8.36
N GLU A 531 20.70 -7.09 7.11
CA GLU A 531 21.86 -7.52 6.30
C GLU A 531 23.20 -7.16 6.96
N ASN A 532 23.32 -5.92 7.49
CA ASN A 532 24.54 -5.47 8.16
C ASN A 532 24.84 -6.28 9.44
N ILE A 533 23.81 -6.66 10.20
CA ILE A 533 23.97 -7.52 11.39
C ILE A 533 24.48 -8.90 10.96
N LYS A 534 23.83 -9.51 9.95
CA LYS A 534 24.24 -10.79 9.39
C LYS A 534 25.69 -10.74 8.90
N ASP A 535 26.05 -9.75 8.08
CA ASP A 535 27.42 -9.61 7.54
C ASP A 535 28.45 -9.48 8.65
N ARG A 536 28.18 -8.67 9.69
CA ARG A 536 29.08 -8.54 10.83
C ARG A 536 29.27 -9.87 11.56
N ILE A 537 28.19 -10.62 11.78
CA ILE A 537 28.27 -11.95 12.41
C ILE A 537 29.12 -12.88 11.55
N ILE A 538 28.83 -13.00 10.26
CA ILE A 538 29.54 -13.92 9.35
C ILE A 538 31.03 -13.57 9.25
N ASN A 539 31.37 -12.29 9.12
CA ASN A 539 32.76 -11.83 9.03
C ASN A 539 33.52 -11.96 10.36
N SER A 540 32.83 -12.08 11.49
CA SER A 540 33.45 -12.26 12.81
C SER A 540 33.78 -13.71 13.15
N ILE A 541 33.42 -14.67 12.29
CA ILE A 541 33.59 -16.10 12.56
C ILE A 541 35.07 -16.44 12.51
N GLU A 542 35.61 -16.81 13.66
CA GLU A 542 36.94 -17.35 13.82
C GLU A 542 36.83 -18.78 14.35
N LEU A 543 37.54 -19.71 13.71
CA LEU A 543 37.61 -21.09 14.16
C LEU A 543 39.06 -21.37 14.60
N GLU A 544 39.22 -22.09 15.71
CA GLU A 544 40.53 -22.44 16.23
C GLU A 544 41.24 -23.41 15.27
N VAL A 545 42.45 -23.05 14.81
CA VAL A 545 43.33 -23.91 14.02
C VAL A 545 44.36 -24.54 14.97
N THR A 546 44.21 -25.82 15.31
CA THR A 546 45.26 -26.51 16.08
C THR A 546 46.51 -26.72 15.22
N GLN A 547 47.68 -26.39 15.79
CA GLN A 547 49.02 -26.41 15.17
C GLN A 547 49.46 -27.74 14.51
N ASN A 548 48.65 -28.80 14.55
CA ASN A 548 48.95 -30.07 13.88
C ASN A 548 48.72 -30.05 12.35
N ASN A 549 47.92 -29.11 11.82
CA ASN A 549 47.68 -29.02 10.36
C ASN A 549 48.74 -28.22 9.59
N ILE A 550 49.52 -27.36 10.24
CA ILE A 550 50.60 -26.60 9.57
C ILE A 550 51.72 -27.54 9.10
N LYS A 551 52.01 -28.62 9.86
CA LYS A 551 53.06 -29.58 9.49
C LYS A 551 52.70 -30.53 8.33
N LYS A 552 51.44 -30.58 7.90
CA LYS A 552 51.00 -31.48 6.82
C LYS A 552 50.93 -30.81 5.45
N ASN A 553 50.94 -29.48 5.40
CA ASN A 553 50.93 -28.71 4.15
C ASN A 553 52.32 -28.22 3.73
N GLU A 554 53.36 -28.49 4.53
CA GLU A 554 54.78 -28.20 4.21
C GLU A 554 55.59 -29.45 3.83
N GLN A 555 54.96 -30.60 3.56
CA GLN A 555 55.62 -31.82 3.06
C GLN A 555 55.13 -32.24 1.68
#